data_AF-A0A8S3QCE6-F1
#
_entry.id   AF-A0A8S3QCE6-F1
#
_cell.length_a   1.000
_cell.length_b   1.000
_cell.length_c   1.000
_cell.angle_alpha   90.00
_cell.angle_beta   90.00
_cell.angle_gamma   90.00
#
_symmetry.space_group_name_H-M   'P 1'
#
loop_
_entity.id
_entity.type
_entity.pdbx_description
1 polymer ?
#
loop_
_entity_poly.entity_id
_entity_poly.type
_entity_poly.pdbx_seq_one_letter_code
_entity_poly.pdbx_strand_id
1 'polypeptide(L)'
;MNYLNSLLRKRLGESNKRTHRSKRQTIQQPTKTPVTPDKLRHEVRTPNYKMVWERFANRTKRLAKMSVRNGITDYAVLASLHAGTALESVYGGPAYLAWQRIYLLLFEAAIGVPVPYWDCSLDFHMRDPTRSNVWSPKYFGNGFGELTTGPFKDFRTPSGALIFRNVGADGTLLSKQSIELIMSKTNHSEITEPLDDPRHSLEGHALGVHVWVDGTFSRLNIAAYDPIYFVYHSFIDMLWERFREQMISLYQQDPAWDYPIKGKIEHRPQNLMKFEPRYGFIPQFRNVQGYSESVANMIHFAPAPDCPVCLNTTELYCSPQDICIAREVQENSLVPIPKSRQKDGEQLSSFARGSIQGANPKEAPKEEEDAPGRTLAALAAGFRIDLGPKFKCPFRDVRTRGDPISAEPNSSPKG
;
A
#
# COMPACT_ATOMS: atom_id res chain seq x y z
N MET A 1 -24.15 -1.66 -9.12
CA MET A 1 -24.04 -3.14 -9.28
C MET A 1 -24.01 -3.63 -10.73
N ASN A 2 -25.07 -3.51 -11.56
CA ASN A 2 -25.02 -3.91 -13.00
C ASN A 2 -23.97 -3.12 -13.83
N TYR A 3 -23.67 -1.90 -13.41
CA TYR A 3 -22.68 -1.01 -14.03
C TYR A 3 -21.23 -1.51 -13.89
N LEU A 4 -20.81 -1.97 -12.70
CA LEU A 4 -19.47 -2.53 -12.44
C LEU A 4 -19.21 -3.80 -13.27
N ASN A 5 -20.21 -4.69 -13.31
CA ASN A 5 -20.23 -5.86 -14.18
C ASN A 5 -20.04 -5.48 -15.67
N SER A 6 -20.79 -4.49 -16.15
CA SER A 6 -20.68 -4.01 -17.52
C SER A 6 -19.33 -3.37 -17.82
N LEU A 7 -18.75 -2.62 -16.87
CA LEU A 7 -17.45 -1.97 -17.03
C LEU A 7 -16.30 -2.97 -17.03
N LEU A 8 -16.36 -3.98 -16.17
CA LEU A 8 -15.38 -5.06 -16.13
C LEU A 8 -15.46 -5.93 -17.38
N ARG A 9 -16.65 -6.35 -17.78
CA ARG A 9 -16.84 -7.08 -19.06
C ARG A 9 -16.44 -6.23 -20.26
N LYS A 10 -16.67 -4.91 -20.22
CA LYS A 10 -16.23 -4.00 -21.29
C LYS A 10 -14.70 -3.90 -21.33
N ARG A 11 -14.03 -3.67 -20.21
CA ARG A 11 -12.56 -3.63 -20.10
C ARG A 11 -11.91 -4.97 -20.50
N LEU A 12 -12.40 -6.08 -19.94
CA LEU A 12 -11.91 -7.43 -20.24
C LEU A 12 -12.22 -7.84 -21.70
N GLY A 13 -13.41 -7.47 -22.20
CA GLY A 13 -13.85 -7.75 -23.57
C GLY A 13 -13.14 -6.90 -24.63
N GLU A 14 -12.79 -5.66 -24.33
CA GLU A 14 -11.96 -4.79 -25.18
C GLU A 14 -10.53 -5.34 -25.33
N SER A 15 -9.96 -5.93 -24.26
CA SER A 15 -8.66 -6.61 -24.30
C SER A 15 -8.69 -7.84 -25.23
N ASN A 16 -9.71 -8.71 -25.09
CA ASN A 16 -9.87 -9.91 -25.92
C ASN A 16 -10.09 -9.61 -27.42
N LYS A 17 -10.75 -8.49 -27.76
CA LYS A 17 -10.92 -8.08 -29.17
C LYS A 17 -9.61 -7.64 -29.82
N ARG A 18 -8.67 -7.06 -29.05
CA ARG A 18 -7.35 -6.64 -29.56
C ARG A 18 -6.43 -7.84 -29.80
N THR A 19 -6.43 -8.82 -28.90
CA THR A 19 -5.63 -10.06 -29.06
C THR A 19 -6.07 -10.91 -30.25
N HIS A 20 -7.38 -10.98 -30.54
CA HIS A 20 -7.87 -11.66 -31.75
C HIS A 20 -7.46 -10.99 -33.07
N ARG A 21 -7.25 -9.67 -33.07
CA ARG A 21 -6.84 -8.92 -34.28
C ARG A 21 -5.33 -9.02 -34.54
N SER A 22 -4.53 -9.20 -33.49
CA SER A 22 -3.06 -9.34 -33.56
C SER A 22 -2.58 -10.71 -34.07
N LYS A 23 -3.38 -11.77 -33.96
CA LYS A 23 -3.04 -13.13 -34.45
C LYS A 23 -2.90 -13.29 -35.98
N ARG A 24 -3.03 -12.20 -36.75
CA ARG A 24 -2.89 -12.20 -38.23
C ARG A 24 -1.63 -11.52 -38.76
N GLN A 25 -0.71 -11.09 -37.89
CA GLN A 25 0.55 -10.47 -38.32
C GLN A 25 1.76 -11.14 -37.67
N THR A 26 2.79 -11.28 -38.50
CA THR A 26 4.08 -11.95 -38.31
C THR A 26 4.77 -11.60 -36.99
N ILE A 27 5.57 -12.53 -36.46
CA ILE A 27 6.38 -12.42 -35.23
C ILE A 27 7.24 -11.13 -35.26
N GLN A 28 6.72 -10.07 -34.66
CA GLN A 28 7.47 -8.90 -34.20
C GLN A 28 7.20 -8.78 -32.70
N GLN A 29 8.24 -8.43 -31.94
CA GLN A 29 8.16 -8.24 -30.49
C GLN A 29 6.93 -7.38 -30.12
N PRO A 30 6.13 -7.76 -29.10
CA PRO A 30 4.94 -7.03 -28.74
C PRO A 30 5.33 -5.67 -28.15
N THR A 31 5.43 -4.66 -29.00
CA THR A 31 5.47 -3.27 -28.55
C THR A 31 4.08 -2.92 -28.05
N LYS A 32 3.94 -2.61 -26.75
CA LYS A 32 2.70 -2.07 -26.19
C LYS A 32 2.29 -0.88 -27.07
N THR A 33 1.12 -0.97 -27.69
CA THR A 33 0.62 0.07 -28.61
C THR A 33 0.65 1.42 -27.89
N PRO A 34 1.05 2.54 -28.53
CA PRO A 34 1.09 3.84 -27.86
C PRO A 34 -0.24 4.14 -27.18
N VAL A 35 -0.20 4.25 -25.85
CA VAL A 35 -1.39 4.49 -25.02
C VAL A 35 -1.49 5.97 -24.75
N THR A 36 -2.70 6.50 -24.87
CA THR A 36 -2.98 7.90 -24.60
C THR A 36 -2.63 8.22 -23.13
N PRO A 37 -2.01 9.39 -22.84
CA PRO A 37 -1.54 9.72 -21.49
C PRO A 37 -2.59 9.64 -20.37
N ASP A 38 -3.88 9.80 -20.71
CA ASP A 38 -5.01 9.71 -19.80
C ASP A 38 -5.33 8.28 -19.32
N LYS A 39 -4.75 7.27 -19.96
CA LYS A 39 -4.89 5.85 -19.60
C LYS A 39 -3.70 5.29 -18.81
N LEU A 40 -2.64 6.08 -18.65
CA LEU A 40 -1.49 5.70 -17.85
C LEU A 40 -1.78 5.94 -16.36
N ARG A 41 -1.26 5.07 -15.52
CA ARG A 41 -1.06 5.31 -14.09
C ARG A 41 0.17 6.19 -13.94
N HIS A 42 0.03 7.36 -13.31
CA HIS A 42 1.11 8.32 -13.12
C HIS A 42 1.50 8.43 -11.65
N GLU A 43 2.71 8.89 -11.37
CA GLU A 43 3.11 9.24 -10.01
C GLU A 43 2.21 10.37 -9.47
N VAL A 44 1.79 10.28 -8.20
CA VAL A 44 0.82 11.19 -7.59
C VAL A 44 1.20 12.68 -7.63
N ARG A 45 2.49 13.00 -7.58
CA ARG A 45 3.06 14.35 -7.58
C ARG A 45 3.39 14.86 -8.99
N THR A 46 2.92 14.19 -10.05
CA THR A 46 3.13 14.64 -11.43
C THR A 46 2.62 16.07 -11.68
N PRO A 47 3.29 16.91 -12.51
CA PRO A 47 2.99 18.34 -12.65
C PRO A 47 1.52 18.63 -12.98
N ASN A 48 0.88 17.74 -13.74
CA ASN A 48 -0.54 17.83 -14.04
C ASN A 48 -1.40 17.16 -12.94
N TYR A 49 -1.17 17.54 -11.69
CA TYR A 49 -1.81 16.95 -10.51
C TYR A 49 -3.35 17.04 -10.59
N LYS A 50 -3.91 18.07 -11.24
CA LYS A 50 -5.37 18.17 -11.47
C LYS A 50 -5.89 17.07 -12.38
N MET A 51 -5.13 16.71 -13.41
CA MET A 51 -5.47 15.61 -14.31
C MET A 51 -5.36 14.25 -13.61
N VAL A 52 -4.38 14.05 -12.75
CA VAL A 52 -4.10 12.72 -12.17
C VAL A 52 -4.70 12.60 -10.79
N TRP A 53 -4.13 13.32 -9.82
CA TRP A 53 -4.48 13.22 -8.41
C TRP A 53 -5.92 13.70 -8.12
N GLU A 54 -6.31 14.89 -8.58
CA GLU A 54 -7.65 15.41 -8.27
C GLU A 54 -8.76 14.57 -8.93
N ARG A 55 -8.54 14.07 -10.16
CA ARG A 55 -9.50 13.17 -10.82
C ARG A 55 -9.68 11.89 -10.02
N PHE A 56 -8.58 11.25 -9.60
CA PHE A 56 -8.64 10.09 -8.71
C PHE A 56 -9.38 10.41 -7.41
N ALA A 57 -8.93 11.42 -6.66
CA ALA A 57 -9.48 11.77 -5.36
C ALA A 57 -10.98 12.13 -5.44
N ASN A 58 -11.40 12.87 -6.47
CA ASN A 58 -12.81 13.24 -6.66
C ASN A 58 -13.69 12.04 -7.03
N ARG A 59 -13.20 11.10 -7.85
CA ARG A 59 -13.95 9.89 -8.21
C ARG A 59 -14.05 8.93 -7.02
N THR A 60 -12.98 8.78 -6.25
CA THR A 60 -12.97 7.98 -5.02
C THR A 60 -13.92 8.56 -3.96
N LYS A 61 -13.89 9.89 -3.72
CA LYS A 61 -14.86 10.57 -2.83
C LYS A 61 -16.30 10.37 -3.27
N ARG A 62 -16.57 10.31 -4.58
CA ARG A 62 -17.92 10.07 -5.09
C ARG A 62 -18.42 8.68 -4.67
N LEU A 63 -17.59 7.65 -4.75
CA LEU A 63 -17.94 6.31 -4.28
C LEU A 63 -18.18 6.26 -2.76
N ALA A 64 -17.48 7.08 -1.99
CA ALA A 64 -17.69 7.20 -0.54
C ALA A 64 -18.96 8.00 -0.16
N LYS A 65 -19.60 8.69 -1.10
CA LYS A 65 -20.88 9.39 -0.88
C LYS A 65 -22.09 8.61 -1.41
N MET A 66 -21.88 7.79 -2.44
CA MET A 66 -22.94 6.99 -3.04
C MET A 66 -23.26 5.79 -2.13
N SER A 67 -24.48 5.76 -1.59
CA SER A 67 -24.97 4.64 -0.76
C SER A 67 -25.62 3.58 -1.64
N VAL A 68 -25.26 2.31 -1.43
CA VAL A 68 -25.81 1.17 -2.18
C VAL A 68 -27.14 0.73 -1.59
N ARG A 69 -27.16 0.47 -0.28
CA ARG A 69 -28.31 0.09 0.57
C ARG A 69 -27.85 0.05 2.03
N ASN A 70 -28.74 0.30 3.00
CA ASN A 70 -28.45 0.22 4.44
C ASN A 70 -27.26 1.11 4.92
N GLY A 71 -26.99 2.23 4.25
CA GLY A 71 -25.92 3.16 4.64
C GLY A 71 -24.49 2.72 4.26
N ILE A 72 -24.30 1.57 3.61
CA ILE A 72 -22.99 1.15 3.11
C ILE A 72 -22.69 1.84 1.77
N THR A 73 -21.50 2.43 1.67
CA THR A 73 -21.06 3.17 0.48
C THR A 73 -20.48 2.24 -0.58
N ASP A 74 -20.51 2.65 -1.86
CA ASP A 74 -19.86 1.90 -2.95
C ASP A 74 -18.36 1.70 -2.66
N TYR A 75 -17.71 2.70 -2.05
CA TYR A 75 -16.31 2.58 -1.63
C TYR A 75 -16.13 1.51 -0.55
N ALA A 76 -16.98 1.49 0.48
CA ALA A 76 -16.91 0.49 1.55
C ALA A 76 -17.13 -0.93 1.02
N VAL A 77 -18.00 -1.11 0.01
CA VAL A 77 -18.17 -2.39 -0.69
C VAL A 77 -16.87 -2.82 -1.37
N LEU A 78 -16.21 -1.91 -2.10
CA LEU A 78 -14.94 -2.23 -2.77
C LEU A 78 -13.83 -2.52 -1.76
N ALA A 79 -13.68 -1.67 -0.74
CA ALA A 79 -12.69 -1.85 0.32
C ALA A 79 -12.89 -3.18 1.06
N SER A 80 -14.15 -3.59 1.28
CA SER A 80 -14.45 -4.84 1.98
C SER A 80 -13.88 -6.06 1.30
N LEU A 81 -13.70 -6.07 -0.04
CA LEU A 81 -13.22 -7.22 -0.83
C LEU A 81 -11.87 -7.78 -0.36
N HIS A 82 -11.09 -6.94 0.33
CA HIS A 82 -9.80 -7.25 0.96
C HIS A 82 -10.01 -7.51 2.46
N ALA A 83 -10.74 -8.58 2.80
CA ALA A 83 -10.95 -8.97 4.19
C ALA A 83 -11.19 -10.49 4.32
N GLY A 84 -11.24 -10.99 5.56
CA GLY A 84 -11.65 -12.35 5.86
C GLY A 84 -10.86 -13.41 5.07
N THR A 85 -11.56 -14.36 4.44
CA THR A 85 -10.93 -15.47 3.71
C THR A 85 -10.19 -15.03 2.44
N ALA A 86 -10.39 -13.81 1.95
CA ALA A 86 -9.60 -13.26 0.84
C ALA A 86 -8.12 -13.13 1.23
N LEU A 87 -7.83 -12.89 2.51
CA LEU A 87 -6.47 -12.73 3.03
C LEU A 87 -5.60 -13.97 2.79
N GLU A 88 -6.19 -15.16 2.84
CA GLU A 88 -5.50 -16.43 2.53
C GLU A 88 -5.21 -16.60 1.04
N SER A 89 -5.96 -15.90 0.17
CA SER A 89 -5.79 -15.94 -1.28
C SER A 89 -4.82 -14.88 -1.79
N VAL A 90 -4.55 -13.83 -1.01
CA VAL A 90 -3.68 -12.73 -1.41
C VAL A 90 -2.31 -12.79 -0.74
N TYR A 91 -2.18 -13.18 0.53
CA TYR A 91 -0.90 -13.11 1.25
C TYR A 91 -0.23 -14.47 1.47
N GLY A 92 1.11 -14.49 1.41
CA GLY A 92 1.94 -15.65 1.70
C GLY A 92 2.11 -16.61 0.52
N GLY A 93 1.95 -16.13 -0.71
CA GLY A 93 2.13 -16.97 -1.88
C GLY A 93 2.08 -16.25 -3.23
N PRO A 94 2.30 -16.97 -4.34
CA PRO A 94 2.46 -16.38 -5.66
C PRO A 94 1.22 -15.68 -6.23
N ALA A 95 0.04 -15.87 -5.63
CA ALA A 95 -1.16 -15.17 -6.06
C ALA A 95 -1.16 -13.68 -5.69
N TYR A 96 -0.32 -13.23 -4.75
CA TYR A 96 -0.29 -11.86 -4.23
C TYR A 96 -0.32 -10.80 -5.33
N LEU A 97 0.65 -10.83 -6.24
CA LEU A 97 0.82 -9.78 -7.26
C LEU A 97 -0.36 -9.74 -8.24
N ALA A 98 -0.80 -10.91 -8.68
CA ALA A 98 -1.94 -11.06 -9.56
C ALA A 98 -3.25 -10.62 -8.91
N TRP A 99 -3.47 -10.97 -7.64
CA TRP A 99 -4.65 -10.59 -6.89
C TRP A 99 -4.74 -9.07 -6.74
N GLN A 100 -3.63 -8.42 -6.36
CA GLN A 100 -3.58 -6.95 -6.23
C GLN A 100 -3.84 -6.26 -7.58
N ARG A 101 -3.26 -6.75 -8.68
CA ARG A 101 -3.51 -6.22 -10.03
C ARG A 101 -4.99 -6.30 -10.41
N ILE A 102 -5.63 -7.45 -10.19
CA ILE A 102 -7.07 -7.60 -10.47
C ILE A 102 -7.89 -6.68 -9.55
N TYR A 103 -7.51 -6.54 -8.28
CA TYR A 103 -8.20 -5.64 -7.35
C TYR A 103 -8.11 -4.17 -7.79
N LEU A 104 -6.94 -3.72 -8.25
CA LEU A 104 -6.77 -2.39 -8.83
C LEU A 104 -7.63 -2.20 -10.09
N LEU A 105 -7.71 -3.19 -10.97
CA LEU A 105 -8.57 -3.12 -12.16
C LEU A 105 -10.06 -3.06 -11.80
N LEU A 106 -10.50 -3.77 -10.75
CA LEU A 106 -11.85 -3.65 -10.19
C LEU A 106 -12.11 -2.21 -9.70
N PHE A 107 -11.15 -1.63 -8.98
CA PHE A 107 -11.26 -0.27 -8.47
C PHE A 107 -11.26 0.77 -9.60
N GLU A 108 -10.35 0.66 -10.57
CA GLU A 108 -10.27 1.53 -11.76
C GLU A 108 -11.54 1.48 -12.60
N ALA A 109 -12.17 0.30 -12.71
CA ALA A 109 -13.48 0.18 -13.34
C ALA A 109 -14.53 1.01 -12.57
N ALA A 110 -14.53 0.96 -11.24
CA ALA A 110 -15.47 1.70 -10.40
C ALA A 110 -15.30 3.23 -10.50
N ILE A 111 -14.06 3.72 -10.45
CA ILE A 111 -13.75 5.17 -10.47
C ILE A 111 -13.68 5.75 -11.89
N GLY A 112 -13.52 4.91 -12.91
CA GLY A 112 -13.48 5.30 -14.32
C GLY A 112 -12.22 6.03 -14.75
N VAL A 113 -11.15 5.99 -13.95
CA VAL A 113 -9.83 6.59 -14.23
C VAL A 113 -8.73 5.63 -13.77
N PRO A 114 -7.52 5.67 -14.36
CA PRO A 114 -6.39 4.93 -13.82
C PRO A 114 -6.06 5.37 -12.39
N VAL A 115 -5.65 4.42 -11.55
CA VAL A 115 -5.19 4.69 -10.19
C VAL A 115 -3.74 5.19 -10.25
N PRO A 116 -3.42 6.39 -9.75
CA PRO A 116 -2.03 6.85 -9.71
C PRO A 116 -1.20 5.95 -8.81
N TYR A 117 0.13 6.04 -8.91
CA TYR A 117 1.03 5.34 -7.99
C TYR A 117 1.76 6.32 -7.08
N TRP A 118 2.05 5.88 -5.85
CA TRP A 118 2.95 6.59 -4.94
C TRP A 118 4.27 5.85 -4.88
N ASP A 119 5.29 6.41 -5.54
CA ASP A 119 6.65 5.90 -5.46
C ASP A 119 7.26 6.27 -4.10
N CYS A 120 7.02 5.42 -3.11
CA CYS A 120 7.52 5.60 -1.76
C CYS A 120 9.05 5.50 -1.65
N SER A 121 9.75 5.07 -2.71
CA SER A 121 11.21 5.03 -2.71
C SER A 121 11.84 6.42 -2.80
N LEU A 122 11.13 7.38 -3.41
CA LEU A 122 11.52 8.79 -3.42
C LEU A 122 11.46 9.39 -2.01
N ASP A 123 10.51 8.92 -1.20
CA ASP A 123 10.30 9.33 0.17
C ASP A 123 11.28 8.64 1.13
N PHE A 124 11.63 7.37 0.87
CA PHE A 124 12.64 6.63 1.64
C PHE A 124 13.98 7.38 1.70
N HIS A 125 14.38 8.07 0.63
CA HIS A 125 15.66 8.79 0.58
C HIS A 125 15.64 10.19 1.21
N MET A 126 14.51 10.61 1.79
CA MET A 126 14.45 11.84 2.60
C MET A 126 15.22 11.69 3.92
N ARG A 127 15.65 12.83 4.51
CA ARG A 127 16.20 12.81 5.87
C ARG A 127 15.16 12.33 6.89
N ASP A 128 13.95 12.88 6.81
CA ASP A 128 12.80 12.45 7.60
C ASP A 128 11.62 12.14 6.66
N PRO A 129 11.40 10.86 6.29
CA PRO A 129 10.30 10.48 5.40
C PRO A 129 8.90 10.75 5.99
N THR A 130 8.78 10.94 7.31
CA THR A 130 7.50 11.31 7.95
C THR A 130 7.08 12.74 7.61
N ARG A 131 8.02 13.56 7.12
CA ARG A 131 7.76 14.93 6.67
C ARG A 131 7.44 15.03 5.18
N SER A 132 7.34 13.92 4.43
CA SER A 132 7.03 13.98 3.01
C SER A 132 5.77 14.78 2.70
N ASN A 133 5.83 15.58 1.64
CA ASN A 133 4.70 16.36 1.13
C ASN A 133 3.47 15.53 0.75
N VAL A 134 3.59 14.21 0.57
CA VAL A 134 2.44 13.32 0.34
C VAL A 134 1.49 13.27 1.54
N TRP A 135 1.96 13.63 2.74
CA TRP A 135 1.17 13.77 3.96
C TRP A 135 0.51 15.16 4.12
N SER A 136 0.58 16.00 3.08
CA SER A 136 -0.08 17.30 3.09
C SER A 136 -1.59 17.19 2.78
N PRO A 137 -2.39 18.21 3.11
CA PRO A 137 -3.80 18.29 2.71
C PRO A 137 -4.01 18.28 1.18
N LYS A 138 -2.97 18.57 0.38
CA LYS A 138 -3.04 18.45 -1.07
C LYS A 138 -3.17 16.99 -1.51
N TYR A 139 -2.48 16.07 -0.84
CA TYR A 139 -2.40 14.65 -1.16
C TYR A 139 -3.17 13.79 -0.14
N PHE A 140 -2.53 12.88 0.59
CA PHE A 140 -3.23 11.91 1.42
C PHE A 140 -3.79 12.47 2.73
N GLY A 141 -3.46 13.72 3.08
CA GLY A 141 -3.72 14.28 4.41
C GLY A 141 -2.72 13.80 5.46
N ASN A 142 -2.90 14.26 6.69
CA ASN A 142 -1.98 14.05 7.81
C ASN A 142 -1.60 12.57 8.00
N GLY A 143 -0.32 12.34 8.29
CA GLY A 143 0.25 10.99 8.52
C GLY A 143 0.16 10.50 9.97
N PHE A 144 -0.28 11.35 10.91
CA PHE A 144 -0.35 11.01 12.33
C PHE A 144 -1.73 11.33 12.90
N GLY A 145 -2.28 10.40 13.68
CA GLY A 145 -3.58 10.52 14.33
C GLY A 145 -4.75 10.18 13.40
N GLU A 146 -5.95 10.59 13.80
CA GLU A 146 -7.13 10.54 12.95
C GLU A 146 -6.93 11.43 11.72
N LEU A 147 -7.37 10.95 10.56
CA LEU A 147 -7.27 11.66 9.30
C LEU A 147 -8.28 12.81 9.29
N THR A 148 -7.81 14.02 9.57
CA THR A 148 -8.65 15.23 9.68
C THR A 148 -8.43 16.20 8.52
N THR A 149 -7.39 15.98 7.72
CA THR A 149 -7.01 16.82 6.58
C THR A 149 -7.02 16.07 5.26
N GLY A 150 -7.01 16.81 4.14
CA GLY A 150 -6.98 16.23 2.80
C GLY A 150 -8.33 15.74 2.28
N PRO A 151 -8.34 15.15 1.06
CA PRO A 151 -9.55 14.75 0.36
C PRO A 151 -10.25 13.55 1.00
N PHE A 152 -9.58 12.79 1.86
CA PHE A 152 -10.11 11.55 2.42
C PHE A 152 -10.48 11.63 3.92
N LYS A 153 -10.47 12.82 4.52
CA LYS A 153 -10.82 13.03 5.95
C LYS A 153 -12.19 12.51 6.39
N ASP A 154 -13.12 12.39 5.46
CA ASP A 154 -14.48 11.91 5.74
C ASP A 154 -14.63 10.39 5.56
N PHE A 155 -13.54 9.68 5.24
CA PHE A 155 -13.56 8.23 5.10
C PHE A 155 -13.63 7.57 6.46
N ARG A 156 -14.27 6.39 6.50
CA ARG A 156 -14.54 5.64 7.73
C ARG A 156 -14.26 4.17 7.52
N THR A 157 -13.83 3.50 8.58
CA THR A 157 -13.72 2.04 8.66
C THR A 157 -15.12 1.40 8.78
N PRO A 158 -15.25 0.06 8.69
CA PRO A 158 -16.53 -0.63 8.91
C PRO A 158 -17.19 -0.31 10.25
N SER A 159 -16.40 -0.03 11.29
CA SER A 159 -16.92 0.32 12.63
C SER A 159 -17.44 1.76 12.71
N GLY A 160 -17.34 2.54 11.64
CA GLY A 160 -17.70 3.95 11.62
C GLY A 160 -16.62 4.88 12.20
N ALA A 161 -15.45 4.36 12.56
CA ALA A 161 -14.33 5.16 13.02
C ALA A 161 -13.63 5.89 11.87
N LEU A 162 -13.00 7.02 12.16
CA LEU A 162 -12.11 7.72 11.24
C LEU A 162 -10.93 6.83 10.83
N ILE A 163 -10.42 7.06 9.63
CA ILE A 163 -9.11 6.52 9.23
C ILE A 163 -8.06 7.08 10.18
N PHE A 164 -7.13 6.24 10.62
CA PHE A 164 -6.05 6.61 11.54
C PHE A 164 -4.70 6.19 10.94
N ARG A 165 -3.65 6.98 11.18
CA ARG A 165 -2.27 6.68 10.71
C ARG A 165 -1.24 7.00 11.80
N ASN A 166 -0.09 6.33 11.74
CA ASN A 166 1.03 6.56 12.65
C ASN A 166 2.37 6.39 11.90
N VAL A 167 2.60 7.26 10.91
CA VAL A 167 3.73 7.13 9.98
C VAL A 167 5.09 7.10 10.70
N GLY A 168 5.92 6.13 10.33
CA GLY A 168 7.29 5.95 10.83
C GLY A 168 7.39 5.38 12.25
N ALA A 169 6.37 4.67 12.73
CA ALA A 169 6.41 3.99 14.03
C ALA A 169 7.22 2.68 14.00
N ASP A 170 7.04 1.84 12.97
CA ASP A 170 7.80 0.60 12.71
C ASP A 170 7.92 0.41 11.18
N GLY A 171 8.39 -0.73 10.70
CA GLY A 171 8.43 -1.06 9.27
C GLY A 171 9.44 -0.24 8.50
N THR A 172 9.25 -0.13 7.18
CA THR A 172 10.14 0.64 6.29
C THR A 172 9.42 1.04 5.00
N LEU A 173 9.86 2.15 4.39
CA LEU A 173 9.57 2.40 2.97
C LEU A 173 10.47 1.53 2.07
N LEU A 174 10.09 1.32 0.81
CA LEU A 174 10.97 0.64 -0.16
C LEU A 174 12.16 1.55 -0.47
N SER A 175 13.39 1.02 -0.46
CA SER A 175 14.57 1.75 -0.93
C SER A 175 14.86 1.45 -2.40
N LYS A 176 15.58 2.33 -3.11
CA LYS A 176 16.08 2.01 -4.46
C LYS A 176 16.90 0.71 -4.48
N GLN A 177 17.72 0.49 -3.45
CA GLN A 177 18.53 -0.73 -3.31
C GLN A 177 17.68 -1.99 -3.16
N SER A 178 16.58 -1.93 -2.40
CA SER A 178 15.66 -3.07 -2.27
C SER A 178 14.98 -3.39 -3.59
N ILE A 179 14.60 -2.36 -4.37
CA ILE A 179 13.99 -2.52 -5.69
C ILE A 179 15.01 -3.16 -6.65
N GLU A 180 16.24 -2.64 -6.70
CA GLU A 180 17.33 -3.20 -7.52
C GLU A 180 17.59 -4.67 -7.18
N LEU A 181 17.57 -5.02 -5.89
CA LEU A 181 17.77 -6.41 -5.46
C LEU A 181 16.64 -7.33 -5.93
N ILE A 182 15.39 -6.89 -5.91
CA ILE A 182 14.25 -7.65 -6.48
C ILE A 182 14.39 -7.76 -8.00
N MET A 183 14.72 -6.66 -8.68
CA MET A 183 14.91 -6.63 -10.14
C MET A 183 16.13 -7.43 -10.60
N SER A 184 17.05 -7.81 -9.69
CA SER A 184 18.17 -8.70 -10.03
C SER A 184 17.74 -10.15 -10.33
N LYS A 185 16.49 -10.50 -10.04
CA LYS A 185 15.94 -11.86 -10.24
C LYS A 185 15.39 -12.08 -11.63
N THR A 186 15.21 -13.35 -11.98
CA THR A 186 14.92 -13.77 -13.36
C THR A 186 13.53 -14.37 -13.53
N ASN A 187 12.96 -14.93 -12.47
CA ASN A 187 11.65 -15.57 -12.49
C ASN A 187 10.83 -15.24 -11.24
N HIS A 188 9.51 -15.41 -11.31
CA HIS A 188 8.59 -15.08 -10.22
C HIS A 188 8.83 -15.91 -8.97
N SER A 189 9.37 -17.13 -9.10
CA SER A 189 9.62 -17.99 -7.95
C SER A 189 10.69 -17.41 -7.01
N GLU A 190 11.52 -16.49 -7.50
CA GLU A 190 12.57 -15.81 -6.73
C GLU A 190 12.08 -14.53 -6.02
N ILE A 191 10.90 -14.00 -6.38
CA ILE A 191 10.39 -12.71 -5.86
C ILE A 191 9.01 -12.79 -5.18
N THR A 192 8.36 -13.95 -5.23
CA THR A 192 7.06 -14.21 -4.61
C THR A 192 7.18 -15.16 -3.44
N GLU A 193 6.32 -15.05 -2.43
CA GLU A 193 6.34 -15.95 -1.28
C GLU A 193 5.93 -17.40 -1.64
N PRO A 194 6.29 -18.40 -0.81
CA PRO A 194 7.29 -18.33 0.26
C PRO A 194 8.72 -18.19 -0.29
N LEU A 195 9.57 -17.43 0.41
CA LEU A 195 11.01 -17.30 0.13
C LEU A 195 11.86 -17.51 1.39
N ASP A 196 13.05 -18.10 1.19
CA ASP A 196 14.05 -18.25 2.26
C ASP A 196 14.73 -16.91 2.58
N ASP A 197 15.07 -16.14 1.53
CA ASP A 197 15.66 -14.81 1.68
C ASP A 197 14.58 -13.74 1.47
N PRO A 198 14.08 -13.12 2.55
CA PRO A 198 13.00 -12.15 2.45
C PRO A 198 13.40 -10.93 1.63
N ARG A 199 14.71 -10.61 1.50
CA ARG A 199 15.18 -9.39 0.80
C ARG A 199 14.78 -9.32 -0.66
N HIS A 200 14.47 -10.45 -1.29
CA HIS A 200 13.97 -10.52 -2.67
C HIS A 200 12.43 -10.52 -2.76
N SER A 201 11.73 -10.57 -1.63
CA SER A 201 10.27 -10.64 -1.57
C SER A 201 9.62 -9.31 -1.88
N LEU A 202 8.92 -9.22 -3.02
CA LEU A 202 8.12 -8.05 -3.33
C LEU A 202 6.93 -7.90 -2.38
N GLU A 203 6.35 -9.01 -1.90
CA GLU A 203 5.30 -9.00 -0.86
C GLU A 203 5.87 -8.52 0.48
N GLY A 204 7.01 -9.06 0.93
CA GLY A 204 7.62 -8.69 2.20
C GLY A 204 7.97 -7.20 2.28
N HIS A 205 8.54 -6.65 1.21
CA HIS A 205 8.81 -5.20 1.11
C HIS A 205 7.52 -4.40 1.07
N ALA A 206 6.48 -4.92 0.40
CA ALA A 206 5.18 -4.26 0.38
C ALA A 206 4.53 -4.17 1.77
N LEU A 207 4.62 -5.25 2.54
CA LEU A 207 4.15 -5.30 3.94
C LEU A 207 4.96 -4.36 4.84
N GLY A 208 6.24 -4.11 4.52
CA GLY A 208 7.07 -3.10 5.19
C GLY A 208 6.42 -1.71 5.21
N VAL A 209 5.82 -1.29 4.09
CA VAL A 209 5.17 0.03 3.97
C VAL A 209 3.82 0.06 4.66
N HIS A 210 3.08 -1.06 4.59
CA HIS A 210 1.86 -1.21 5.39
C HIS A 210 2.15 -0.94 6.86
N VAL A 211 3.20 -1.56 7.40
CA VAL A 211 3.64 -1.36 8.79
C VAL A 211 4.19 0.05 9.02
N TRP A 212 4.87 0.64 8.03
CA TRP A 212 5.44 1.99 8.14
C TRP A 212 4.42 3.11 8.23
N VAL A 213 3.37 3.07 7.40
CA VAL A 213 2.28 4.06 7.49
C VAL A 213 1.42 3.82 8.74
N ASP A 214 1.31 2.53 9.12
CA ASP A 214 0.61 2.04 10.30
C ASP A 214 -0.89 2.42 10.35
N GLY A 215 -1.50 2.32 11.53
CA GLY A 215 -2.88 2.73 11.78
C GLY A 215 -3.89 1.82 11.11
N THR A 216 -4.84 2.37 10.35
CA THR A 216 -5.82 1.61 9.55
C THR A 216 -5.13 0.85 8.43
N PHE A 217 -4.09 1.44 7.82
CA PHE A 217 -3.42 0.88 6.65
C PHE A 217 -2.60 -0.39 6.97
N SER A 218 -2.19 -0.58 8.23
CA SER A 218 -1.46 -1.78 8.67
C SER A 218 -2.36 -2.95 9.09
N ARG A 219 -3.68 -2.86 8.92
CA ARG A 219 -4.64 -3.80 9.52
C ARG A 219 -5.23 -4.71 8.46
N LEU A 220 -5.07 -6.01 8.68
CA LEU A 220 -5.36 -7.05 7.68
C LEU A 220 -6.74 -6.88 7.02
N ASN A 221 -7.80 -6.70 7.80
CA ASN A 221 -9.17 -6.66 7.29
C ASN A 221 -9.67 -5.29 6.84
N ILE A 222 -8.93 -4.21 7.13
CA ILE A 222 -9.42 -2.85 6.92
C ILE A 222 -8.41 -1.94 6.21
N ALA A 223 -7.25 -2.46 5.80
CA ALA A 223 -6.22 -1.67 5.13
C ALA A 223 -6.74 -0.94 3.89
N ALA A 224 -7.61 -1.60 3.10
CA ALA A 224 -8.18 -1.03 1.90
C ALA A 224 -9.25 0.06 2.15
N TYR A 225 -9.66 0.31 3.40
CA TYR A 225 -10.52 1.45 3.75
C TYR A 225 -9.78 2.78 3.78
N ASP A 226 -8.44 2.75 3.88
CA ASP A 226 -7.63 3.93 3.62
C ASP A 226 -7.34 4.02 2.10
N PRO A 227 -7.76 5.08 1.39
CA PRO A 227 -7.54 5.23 -0.05
C PRO A 227 -6.07 5.18 -0.48
N ILE A 228 -5.11 5.38 0.44
CA ILE A 228 -3.68 5.18 0.15
C ILE A 228 -3.38 3.75 -0.32
N TYR A 229 -4.20 2.76 0.07
CA TYR A 229 -4.04 1.37 -0.36
C TYR A 229 -3.96 1.21 -1.86
N PHE A 230 -4.94 1.76 -2.58
CA PHE A 230 -5.00 1.59 -4.03
C PHE A 230 -3.82 2.30 -4.71
N VAL A 231 -3.43 3.45 -4.20
CA VAL A 231 -2.32 4.24 -4.75
C VAL A 231 -0.97 3.58 -4.48
N TYR A 232 -0.81 2.98 -3.31
CA TYR A 232 0.40 2.25 -2.95
C TYR A 232 0.51 0.92 -3.72
N HIS A 233 -0.57 0.13 -3.78
CA HIS A 233 -0.54 -1.12 -4.54
C HIS A 233 -0.40 -0.89 -6.06
N SER A 234 -0.79 0.29 -6.57
CA SER A 234 -0.46 0.71 -7.94
C SER A 234 1.05 0.83 -8.16
N PHE A 235 1.82 1.27 -7.15
CA PHE A 235 3.30 1.28 -7.21
C PHE A 235 3.87 -0.15 -7.17
N ILE A 236 3.36 -1.02 -6.30
CA ILE A 236 3.76 -2.43 -6.28
C ILE A 236 3.47 -3.12 -7.61
N ASP A 237 2.32 -2.84 -8.23
CA ASP A 237 1.97 -3.36 -9.54
C ASP A 237 2.86 -2.82 -10.66
N MET A 238 3.32 -1.57 -10.55
CA MET A 238 4.33 -1.00 -11.45
C MET A 238 5.65 -1.76 -11.34
N LEU A 239 6.13 -2.03 -10.13
CA LEU A 239 7.35 -2.81 -9.91
C LEU A 239 7.20 -4.21 -10.51
N TRP A 240 6.08 -4.88 -10.26
CA TRP A 240 5.84 -6.19 -10.85
C TRP A 240 5.79 -6.15 -12.38
N GLU A 241 5.15 -5.15 -12.98
CA GLU A 241 5.13 -5.02 -14.43
C GLU A 241 6.53 -4.78 -15.03
N ARG A 242 7.36 -3.97 -14.37
CA ARG A 242 8.77 -3.81 -14.78
C ARG A 242 9.53 -5.11 -14.73
N PHE A 243 9.34 -5.91 -13.68
CA PHE A 243 9.93 -7.23 -13.57
C PHE A 243 9.49 -8.15 -14.73
N ARG A 244 8.19 -8.16 -15.06
CA ARG A 244 7.66 -8.90 -16.21
C ARG A 244 8.22 -8.42 -17.55
N GLU A 245 8.37 -7.11 -17.74
CA GLU A 245 8.99 -6.53 -18.93
C GLU A 245 10.48 -6.92 -19.04
N GLN A 246 11.19 -7.01 -17.91
CA GLN A 246 12.57 -7.48 -17.85
C GLN A 246 12.70 -8.97 -18.21
N MET A 247 11.80 -9.82 -17.71
CA MET A 247 11.73 -11.23 -18.09
C MET A 247 11.63 -11.42 -19.60
N ILE A 248 10.80 -10.62 -20.27
CA ILE A 248 10.62 -10.66 -21.72
C ILE A 248 11.87 -10.14 -22.43
N SER A 249 12.33 -8.94 -22.06
CA SER A 249 13.34 -8.18 -22.81
C SER A 249 14.78 -8.67 -22.58
N LEU A 250 15.12 -9.09 -21.36
CA LEU A 250 16.47 -9.52 -21.00
C LEU A 250 16.62 -11.04 -21.00
N TYR A 251 15.61 -11.78 -20.54
CA TYR A 251 15.71 -13.23 -20.34
C TYR A 251 14.95 -14.05 -21.38
N GLN A 252 14.18 -13.42 -22.27
CA GLN A 252 13.37 -14.08 -23.29
C GLN A 252 12.39 -15.12 -22.71
N GLN A 253 11.91 -14.87 -21.49
CA GLN A 253 10.95 -15.72 -20.77
C GLN A 253 9.55 -15.12 -20.87
N ASP A 254 8.54 -15.95 -21.13
CA ASP A 254 7.15 -15.52 -21.08
C ASP A 254 6.65 -15.52 -19.62
N PRO A 255 6.39 -14.34 -19.03
CA PRO A 255 5.95 -14.24 -17.64
C PRO A 255 4.56 -14.87 -17.39
N ALA A 256 3.78 -15.15 -18.44
CA ALA A 256 2.49 -15.81 -18.34
C ALA A 256 2.58 -17.32 -18.07
N TRP A 257 3.71 -17.95 -18.40
CA TRP A 257 3.94 -19.38 -18.17
C TRP A 257 4.81 -19.67 -16.94
N ASP A 258 5.30 -18.63 -16.27
CA ASP A 258 6.17 -18.72 -15.09
C ASP A 258 5.39 -18.53 -13.76
N TYR A 259 4.20 -19.12 -13.64
CA TYR A 259 3.47 -19.09 -12.36
C TYR A 259 4.09 -20.10 -11.37
N PRO A 260 4.64 -19.67 -10.22
CA PRO A 260 5.28 -20.58 -9.28
C PRO A 260 4.26 -21.49 -8.58
N ILE A 261 4.53 -22.79 -8.51
CA ILE A 261 3.66 -23.75 -7.81
C ILE A 261 4.20 -23.97 -6.38
N LYS A 262 3.95 -23.00 -5.50
CA LYS A 262 4.41 -23.03 -4.09
C LYS A 262 3.43 -22.34 -3.14
N GLY A 263 3.65 -22.52 -1.83
CA GLY A 263 2.79 -21.97 -0.78
C GLY A 263 1.52 -22.78 -0.50
N LYS A 264 0.56 -22.13 0.15
CA LYS A 264 -0.73 -22.74 0.54
C LYS A 264 -1.60 -23.10 -0.66
N ILE A 265 -2.63 -23.92 -0.42
CA ILE A 265 -3.51 -24.41 -1.49
C ILE A 265 -4.24 -23.26 -2.20
N GLU A 266 -4.55 -22.17 -1.51
CA GLU A 266 -5.19 -20.97 -2.05
C GLU A 266 -4.39 -20.34 -3.19
N HIS A 267 -3.07 -20.48 -3.20
CA HIS A 267 -2.19 -19.94 -4.24
C HIS A 267 -1.90 -20.91 -5.37
N ARG A 268 -2.56 -22.07 -5.44
CA ARG A 268 -2.38 -22.98 -6.59
C ARG A 268 -2.82 -22.27 -7.88
N PRO A 269 -2.14 -22.50 -9.01
CA PRO A 269 -2.41 -21.76 -10.26
C PRO A 269 -3.86 -21.85 -10.71
N GLN A 270 -4.48 -23.03 -10.54
CA GLN A 270 -5.85 -23.29 -10.97
C GLN A 270 -6.90 -22.88 -9.93
N ASN A 271 -6.52 -22.52 -8.72
CA ASN A 271 -7.47 -22.08 -7.70
C ASN A 271 -8.01 -20.68 -8.02
N LEU A 272 -9.26 -20.44 -7.62
CA LEU A 272 -9.92 -19.15 -7.81
C LEU A 272 -9.38 -18.12 -6.82
N MET A 273 -9.11 -16.92 -7.31
CA MET A 273 -8.88 -15.73 -6.49
C MET A 273 -10.12 -15.48 -5.63
N LYS A 274 -9.94 -15.45 -4.32
CA LYS A 274 -11.02 -15.14 -3.37
C LYS A 274 -11.09 -13.63 -3.14
N PHE A 275 -12.26 -13.05 -3.33
CA PHE A 275 -12.61 -11.72 -2.84
C PHE A 275 -13.77 -11.90 -1.85
N GLU A 276 -13.68 -11.25 -0.70
CA GLU A 276 -14.62 -11.48 0.40
C GLU A 276 -15.09 -10.14 0.94
N PRO A 277 -16.41 -9.85 1.04
CA PRO A 277 -17.51 -10.70 0.62
C PRO A 277 -17.51 -10.97 -0.88
N ARG A 278 -17.87 -12.20 -1.25
CA ARG A 278 -18.02 -12.55 -2.65
C ARG A 278 -19.30 -11.93 -3.22
N TYR A 279 -19.15 -10.88 -4.02
CA TYR A 279 -20.26 -10.36 -4.80
C TYR A 279 -20.34 -11.05 -6.17
N GLY A 280 -21.56 -11.45 -6.57
CA GLY A 280 -21.79 -12.15 -7.84
C GLY A 280 -21.43 -11.37 -9.11
N PHE A 281 -21.09 -10.07 -9.00
CA PHE A 281 -20.59 -9.26 -10.10
C PHE A 281 -19.08 -9.39 -10.33
N ILE A 282 -18.34 -9.98 -9.40
CA ILE A 282 -16.90 -10.16 -9.56
C ILE A 282 -16.69 -11.42 -10.39
N PRO A 283 -16.08 -11.32 -11.59
CA PRO A 283 -15.79 -12.50 -12.39
C PRO A 283 -14.90 -13.48 -11.64
N GLN A 284 -15.05 -14.77 -11.93
CA GLN A 284 -14.14 -15.78 -11.43
C GLN A 284 -12.81 -15.70 -12.17
N PHE A 285 -11.74 -15.41 -11.43
CA PHE A 285 -10.36 -15.46 -11.93
C PHE A 285 -9.63 -16.60 -11.24
N ARG A 286 -8.92 -17.42 -12.00
CA ARG A 286 -7.89 -18.31 -11.46
C ARG A 286 -6.62 -17.52 -11.21
N ASN A 287 -5.83 -17.91 -10.22
CA ASN A 287 -4.57 -17.23 -9.90
C ASN A 287 -3.65 -17.09 -11.12
N VAL A 288 -3.50 -18.16 -11.91
CA VAL A 288 -2.67 -18.16 -13.12
C VAL A 288 -3.17 -17.18 -14.19
N GLN A 289 -4.47 -16.89 -14.25
CA GLN A 289 -5.01 -15.96 -15.25
C GLN A 289 -4.55 -14.52 -15.00
N GLY A 290 -4.27 -14.15 -13.75
CA GLY A 290 -3.74 -12.82 -13.43
C GLY A 290 -2.31 -12.60 -13.94
N TYR A 291 -1.56 -13.66 -14.24
CA TYR A 291 -0.24 -13.61 -14.87
C TYR A 291 -0.31 -13.52 -16.41
N SER A 292 -1.50 -13.64 -17.00
CA SER A 292 -1.62 -13.66 -18.46
C SER A 292 -1.26 -12.33 -19.11
N GLU A 293 -0.75 -12.39 -20.34
CA GLU A 293 -0.55 -11.20 -21.17
C GLU A 293 -1.84 -10.39 -21.35
N SER A 294 -2.99 -11.06 -21.40
CA SER A 294 -4.29 -10.38 -21.54
C SER A 294 -4.60 -9.43 -20.39
N VAL A 295 -4.11 -9.74 -19.18
CA VAL A 295 -4.22 -8.91 -18.00
C VAL A 295 -3.13 -7.83 -17.99
N ALA A 296 -1.89 -8.18 -18.32
CA ALA A 296 -0.79 -7.21 -18.44
C ALA A 296 -1.07 -6.14 -19.51
N ASN A 297 -1.76 -6.47 -20.60
CA ASN A 297 -2.13 -5.52 -21.65
C ASN A 297 -3.22 -4.50 -21.25
N MET A 298 -3.81 -4.63 -20.06
CA MET A 298 -4.79 -3.66 -19.55
C MET A 298 -4.15 -2.55 -18.71
N ILE A 299 -2.90 -2.72 -18.29
CA ILE A 299 -2.22 -1.81 -17.37
C ILE A 299 -1.07 -1.09 -18.08
N HIS A 300 -0.94 0.20 -17.79
CA HIS A 300 0.09 1.05 -18.37
C HIS A 300 0.54 2.06 -17.33
N PHE A 301 1.85 2.27 -17.23
CA PHE A 301 2.46 3.18 -16.27
C PHE A 301 3.22 4.28 -17.02
N ALA A 302 3.12 5.50 -16.52
CA ALA A 302 4.11 6.52 -16.84
C ALA A 302 5.43 6.17 -16.12
N PRO A 303 6.60 6.52 -16.69
CA PRO A 303 7.89 6.28 -16.07
C PRO A 303 7.97 6.85 -14.64
N ALA A 304 8.68 6.16 -13.74
CA ALA A 304 8.92 6.69 -12.40
C ALA A 304 9.80 7.95 -12.49
N PRO A 305 9.64 8.88 -11.54
CA PRO A 305 10.49 10.07 -11.46
C PRO A 305 11.95 9.67 -11.28
N ASP A 306 12.84 10.25 -12.09
CA ASP A 306 14.28 10.09 -11.92
C ASP A 306 15.03 11.34 -12.36
N CYS A 307 16.28 11.46 -11.91
CA CYS A 307 17.15 12.58 -12.28
C CYS A 307 17.62 12.48 -13.75
N PRO A 308 17.95 13.61 -14.41
CA PRO A 308 18.15 14.96 -13.86
C PRO A 308 16.87 15.81 -13.74
N VAL A 309 15.71 15.30 -14.17
CA VAL A 309 14.48 16.11 -14.25
C VAL A 309 13.59 15.94 -13.02
N CYS A 310 13.47 14.72 -12.47
CA CYS A 310 12.66 14.41 -11.29
C CYS A 310 11.23 14.99 -11.39
N LEU A 311 10.60 14.77 -12.56
CA LEU A 311 9.33 15.32 -13.02
C LEU A 311 9.23 16.86 -13.13
N ASN A 312 10.24 17.62 -12.76
CA ASN A 312 10.24 19.09 -12.75
C ASN A 312 9.01 19.66 -11.98
N THR A 313 8.79 19.15 -10.78
CA THR A 313 7.66 19.53 -9.92
C THR A 313 8.14 20.39 -8.76
N THR A 314 7.21 21.08 -8.09
CA THR A 314 7.51 21.74 -6.80
C THR A 314 7.58 20.73 -5.65
N GLU A 315 7.28 19.47 -5.91
CA GLU A 315 7.08 18.42 -4.93
C GLU A 315 8.25 17.46 -4.82
N LEU A 316 9.02 17.33 -5.89
CA LEU A 316 10.16 16.44 -6.01
C LEU A 316 11.39 17.24 -6.45
N TYR A 317 12.59 16.78 -6.11
CA TYR A 317 13.84 17.39 -6.56
C TYR A 317 14.98 16.36 -6.60
N CYS A 318 15.98 16.63 -7.42
CA CYS A 318 17.23 15.87 -7.40
C CYS A 318 18.09 16.29 -6.21
N SER A 319 18.41 15.34 -5.34
CA SER A 319 19.37 15.53 -4.26
C SER A 319 20.78 15.76 -4.81
N PRO A 320 21.74 16.25 -3.99
CA PRO A 320 23.14 16.37 -4.39
C PRO A 320 23.79 15.03 -4.81
N GLN A 321 23.19 13.90 -4.45
CA GLN A 321 23.64 12.55 -4.83
C GLN A 321 22.98 12.05 -6.12
N ASP A 322 22.32 12.93 -6.89
CA ASP A 322 21.59 12.61 -8.13
C ASP A 322 20.45 11.59 -7.93
N ILE A 323 19.87 11.57 -6.73
CA ILE A 323 18.70 10.77 -6.39
C ILE A 323 17.48 11.68 -6.36
N CYS A 324 16.45 11.36 -7.16
CA CYS A 324 15.16 12.03 -7.11
C CYS A 324 14.46 11.73 -5.78
N ILE A 325 14.12 12.77 -5.02
CA ILE A 325 13.55 12.67 -3.67
C ILE A 325 12.40 13.66 -3.46
N ALA A 326 11.55 13.35 -2.49
CA ALA A 326 10.42 14.21 -2.14
C ALA A 326 10.81 15.42 -1.29
N ARG A 327 10.05 16.51 -1.41
CA ARG A 327 10.17 17.67 -0.52
C ARG A 327 9.35 17.49 0.75
N GLU A 328 9.81 18.15 1.81
CA GLU A 328 9.10 18.19 3.09
C GLU A 328 7.83 19.08 3.02
N VAL A 329 6.83 18.76 3.84
CA VAL A 329 5.69 19.65 4.11
C VAL A 329 6.20 20.92 4.80
N GLN A 330 5.83 22.10 4.27
CA GLN A 330 6.14 23.38 4.90
C GLN A 330 5.40 23.51 6.25
N GLU A 331 6.10 23.97 7.29
CA GLU A 331 5.66 23.93 8.70
C GLU A 331 4.31 24.60 8.98
N ASN A 332 3.91 25.59 8.19
CA ASN A 332 2.60 26.26 8.32
C ASN A 332 1.39 25.35 8.03
N SER A 333 1.61 24.12 7.56
CA SER A 333 0.56 23.12 7.28
C SER A 333 0.57 21.91 8.22
N LEU A 334 1.46 21.88 9.22
CA LEU A 334 1.59 20.77 10.16
C LEU A 334 0.73 20.99 11.42
N VAL A 335 0.03 19.94 11.86
CA VAL A 335 -0.51 19.88 13.23
C VAL A 335 0.69 19.74 14.18
N PRO A 336 0.82 20.55 15.25
CA PRO A 336 1.98 20.50 16.13
C PRO A 336 2.18 19.11 16.73
N ILE A 337 3.41 18.61 16.67
CA ILE A 337 3.84 17.47 17.50
C ILE A 337 3.83 17.97 18.96
N PRO A 338 3.22 17.24 19.92
CA PRO A 338 3.22 17.64 21.33
C PRO A 338 4.64 17.90 21.86
N LYS A 339 4.81 19.01 22.58
CA LYS A 339 6.11 19.53 23.10
C LYS A 339 6.86 18.58 24.06
N SER A 340 6.29 17.43 24.43
CA SER A 340 6.98 16.42 25.24
C SER A 340 8.12 15.69 24.49
N ARG A 341 8.27 15.90 23.18
CA ARG A 341 9.24 15.18 22.32
C ARG A 341 10.51 15.94 21.93
N GLN A 342 10.71 17.17 22.40
CA GLN A 342 11.93 17.94 22.09
C GLN A 342 13.12 17.67 23.03
N LYS A 343 12.91 17.02 24.18
CA LYS A 343 13.96 16.91 25.22
C LYS A 343 14.91 15.72 25.09
N ASP A 344 14.62 14.72 24.26
CA ASP A 344 15.43 13.49 24.23
C ASP A 344 16.43 13.43 23.05
N GLY A 345 16.50 14.50 22.25
CA GLY A 345 17.38 14.58 21.07
C GLY A 345 18.86 14.85 21.37
N GLU A 346 19.23 15.21 22.60
CA GLU A 346 20.61 15.60 22.95
C GLU A 346 21.35 14.59 23.86
N GLN A 347 20.72 13.51 24.32
CA GLN A 347 21.36 12.55 25.26
C GLN A 347 21.58 11.12 24.74
N LEU A 348 21.41 10.87 23.44
CA LEU A 348 21.64 9.53 22.87
C LEU A 348 23.10 9.23 22.46
N SER A 349 24.08 10.05 22.87
CA SER A 349 25.49 9.87 22.50
C SER A 349 26.38 9.18 23.53
N SER A 350 25.90 8.75 24.70
CA SER A 350 26.80 8.29 25.78
C SER A 350 26.48 6.97 26.50
N PHE A 351 25.38 6.27 26.21
CA PHE A 351 25.03 5.04 26.94
C PHE A 351 25.19 3.76 26.11
N ALA A 352 26.40 3.57 25.58
CA ALA A 352 26.93 2.25 25.24
C ALA A 352 28.01 1.88 26.27
N ARG A 353 27.59 1.40 27.46
CA ARG A 353 28.42 0.64 28.44
C ARG A 353 27.60 0.37 29.70
N GLY A 354 27.54 -0.89 30.14
CA GLY A 354 27.34 -1.22 31.57
C GLY A 354 26.16 -2.13 31.92
N SER A 355 26.49 -3.42 31.97
CA SER A 355 25.97 -4.53 32.78
C SER A 355 24.92 -4.32 33.89
N ILE A 356 23.92 -5.21 33.87
CA ILE A 356 23.43 -6.14 34.92
C ILE A 356 23.55 -5.70 36.40
N GLN A 357 22.39 -5.57 37.10
CA GLN A 357 22.05 -6.32 38.33
C GLN A 357 20.77 -5.79 39.04
N GLY A 358 19.92 -6.73 39.49
CA GLY A 358 19.26 -6.69 40.81
C GLY A 358 17.90 -5.99 40.92
N ALA A 359 16.82 -6.77 40.86
CA ALA A 359 15.49 -6.38 41.33
C ALA A 359 15.22 -6.92 42.74
N ASN A 360 14.45 -6.19 43.57
CA ASN A 360 13.57 -6.80 44.57
C ASN A 360 12.39 -5.86 44.93
N PRO A 361 11.11 -6.31 44.91
CA PRO A 361 9.93 -5.46 45.14
C PRO A 361 9.11 -5.84 46.40
N LYS A 362 8.46 -4.84 47.00
CA LYS A 362 7.34 -4.91 47.96
C LYS A 362 6.64 -3.54 47.85
N GLU A 363 5.33 -3.32 47.75
CA GLU A 363 4.08 -4.01 48.07
C GLU A 363 2.97 -3.34 47.22
N ALA A 364 1.86 -4.03 46.96
CA ALA A 364 0.61 -3.45 46.46
C ALA A 364 -0.41 -3.36 47.60
N PRO A 365 -1.27 -2.34 47.64
CA PRO A 365 -2.73 -2.53 47.48
C PRO A 365 -3.40 -1.30 46.80
N LYS A 366 -4.67 -1.21 46.39
CA LYS A 366 -5.91 -2.01 46.32
C LYS A 366 -6.87 -1.19 45.43
N GLU A 367 -7.88 -1.86 44.89
CA GLU A 367 -8.98 -1.32 44.09
C GLU A 367 -9.93 -0.43 44.92
N GLU A 368 -10.47 0.64 44.32
CA GLU A 368 -11.81 1.15 44.64
C GLU A 368 -12.40 1.95 43.46
N GLU A 369 -13.71 1.79 43.28
CA GLU A 369 -14.58 2.29 42.22
C GLU A 369 -14.74 3.83 42.23
N ASP A 370 -14.85 4.46 41.05
CA ASP A 370 -16.03 5.26 40.65
C ASP A 370 -15.78 5.99 39.31
N ALA A 371 -16.76 5.90 38.40
CA ALA A 371 -16.95 6.82 37.28
C ALA A 371 -18.17 7.71 37.63
N PRO A 372 -18.35 8.97 37.15
CA PRO A 372 -18.03 9.39 35.78
C PRO A 372 -17.61 10.88 35.60
N GLY A 373 -16.58 11.12 34.79
CA GLY A 373 -16.21 12.46 34.33
C GLY A 373 -15.56 12.39 32.96
N ARG A 374 -16.37 12.44 31.90
CA ARG A 374 -15.89 12.51 30.51
C ARG A 374 -14.84 13.62 30.38
N THR A 375 -13.94 13.48 29.39
CA THR A 375 -13.36 14.65 28.73
C THR A 375 -12.37 15.50 29.54
N LEU A 376 -11.29 14.89 30.03
CA LEU A 376 -9.99 15.59 30.07
C LEU A 376 -9.02 14.92 29.09
N ALA A 377 -9.49 14.99 27.85
CA ALA A 377 -8.76 15.12 26.60
C ALA A 377 -7.71 14.04 26.28
N ALA A 378 -8.14 13.04 25.52
CA ALA A 378 -7.34 12.14 24.69
C ALA A 378 -6.43 11.10 25.38
N LEU A 379 -6.13 11.24 26.67
CA LEU A 379 -6.14 10.05 27.55
C LEU A 379 -7.60 9.58 27.79
N ALA A 380 -8.54 10.54 27.73
CA ALA A 380 -9.99 10.33 27.76
C ALA A 380 -10.61 9.80 26.44
N ALA A 381 -9.80 9.52 25.41
CA ALA A 381 -10.25 8.93 24.14
C ALA A 381 -9.54 7.58 23.89
N GLY A 382 -9.53 6.73 24.93
CA GLY A 382 -9.05 5.35 24.92
C GLY A 382 -9.80 4.42 23.98
N PHE A 383 -10.06 4.84 22.75
CA PHE A 383 -10.29 3.90 21.67
C PHE A 383 -8.95 3.26 21.31
N ARG A 384 -8.56 2.24 22.10
CA ARG A 384 -8.03 1.04 21.46
C ARG A 384 -9.17 0.54 20.58
N ILE A 385 -9.28 1.08 19.37
CA ILE A 385 -10.03 0.39 18.34
C ILE A 385 -9.26 -0.93 18.20
N ASP A 386 -9.87 -2.04 18.61
CA ASP A 386 -9.37 -3.33 18.19
C ASP A 386 -9.57 -3.39 16.68
N LEU A 387 -8.55 -2.90 15.97
CA LEU A 387 -8.51 -2.85 14.51
C LEU A 387 -8.23 -4.25 13.92
N GLY A 388 -8.16 -5.28 14.77
CA GLY A 388 -7.79 -6.63 14.39
C GLY A 388 -6.29 -6.78 14.12
N PRO A 389 -5.91 -7.93 13.52
CA PRO A 389 -4.52 -8.31 13.40
C PRO A 389 -3.76 -7.38 12.45
N LYS A 390 -2.55 -7.01 12.86
CA LYS A 390 -1.63 -6.14 12.13
C LYS A 390 -0.76 -6.95 11.17
N PHE A 391 -0.43 -6.38 10.02
CA PHE A 391 0.60 -6.94 9.14
C PHE A 391 1.92 -7.08 9.88
N LYS A 392 2.70 -8.10 9.50
CA LYS A 392 4.06 -8.30 9.96
C LYS A 392 5.00 -8.19 8.77
N CYS A 393 6.17 -7.59 8.98
CA CYS A 393 7.23 -7.54 7.98
C CYS A 393 8.58 -7.84 8.65
N PRO A 394 9.53 -8.42 7.92
CA PRO A 394 10.87 -8.68 8.44
C PRO A 394 11.78 -7.44 8.41
N PHE A 395 11.32 -6.34 7.80
CA PHE A 395 12.14 -5.15 7.55
C PHE A 395 11.84 -4.01 8.51
N ARG A 396 12.90 -3.30 8.91
CA ARG A 396 12.82 -2.11 9.75
C ARG A 396 13.75 -1.02 9.23
N ASP A 397 13.26 0.20 9.27
CA ASP A 397 14.05 1.41 9.03
C ASP A 397 14.59 1.94 10.35
N VAL A 398 15.89 2.20 10.43
CA VAL A 398 16.56 2.72 11.63
C VAL A 398 16.04 4.11 12.06
N ARG A 399 15.38 4.83 11.16
CA ARG A 399 14.73 6.13 11.45
C ARG A 399 13.36 5.96 12.08
N THR A 400 12.80 4.75 12.11
CA THR A 400 11.53 4.51 12.80
C THR A 400 11.71 4.68 14.29
N ARG A 401 10.70 5.26 14.93
CA ARG A 401 10.80 5.74 16.32
C ARG A 401 10.44 4.69 17.36
N GLY A 402 10.08 3.49 16.92
CA GLY A 402 9.39 2.50 17.76
C GLY A 402 7.94 2.91 18.03
N ASP A 403 7.12 1.95 18.42
CA ASP A 403 5.74 2.24 18.82
C ASP A 403 5.77 2.98 20.18
N PRO A 404 5.30 4.24 20.28
CA PRO A 404 5.16 4.90 21.58
C PRO A 404 4.06 4.26 22.44
N ILE A 405 3.27 3.36 21.84
CA ILE A 405 2.21 2.60 22.50
C ILE A 405 2.77 1.19 22.73
N SER A 406 3.10 0.90 23.98
CA SER A 406 3.44 -0.44 24.44
C SER A 406 2.34 -1.43 23.99
N ALA A 407 2.74 -2.35 23.11
CA ALA A 407 1.95 -3.52 22.76
C ALA A 407 1.98 -4.52 23.93
N GLU A 408 1.15 -4.25 24.94
CA GLU A 408 0.75 -5.19 26.01
C GLU A 408 1.84 -5.63 27.02
N PRO A 409 1.44 -6.04 28.24
CA PRO A 409 2.34 -6.14 29.39
C PRO A 409 3.23 -7.38 29.26
N ASN A 410 4.47 -7.22 29.73
CA ASN A 410 5.48 -8.27 29.85
C ASN A 410 4.88 -9.65 30.18
N SER A 411 4.89 -10.54 29.19
CA SER A 411 4.95 -11.97 29.43
C SER A 411 6.42 -12.31 29.71
N SER A 412 6.71 -12.67 30.97
CA SER A 412 8.05 -13.13 31.35
C SER A 412 8.31 -14.55 30.79
N PRO A 413 9.53 -14.88 30.35
CA PRO A 413 9.89 -16.24 29.95
C PRO A 413 10.06 -17.15 31.17
N LYS A 414 9.65 -18.41 31.01
CA LYS A 414 10.09 -19.54 31.84
C LYS A 414 11.58 -19.81 31.56
N GLY A 415 12.35 -20.05 32.62
CA GLY A 415 13.74 -20.53 32.54
C GLY A 415 14.59 -19.97 33.65
#